data_AF-A0A8K1FS75-F1
#
_entry.id   AF-A0A8K1FS75-F1
#
_cell.length_a   1.000
_cell.length_b   1.000
_cell.length_c   1.000
_cell.angle_alpha   90.00
_cell.angle_beta   90.00
_cell.angle_gamma   90.00
#
_symmetry.space_group_name_H-M   'P 1'
#
loop_
_entity.id
_entity.type
_entity.pdbx_description
1 polymer ?
#
loop_
_entity_poly.entity_id
_entity_poly.type
_entity_poly.pdbx_seq_one_letter_code
_entity_poly.pdbx_strand_id
1 'polypeptide(L)'
;MGFIPFIFILLIFPHAFVEYHVQTYIVSTKSFVDNLVIEEVTDVYSNGTFEFNITTVFLNFSEISSPSTIFDNLTCPMLFYYIPHPGKEVVDRQIPLTLVNETGNYYVYEGVSYIGYVGLRYYYYVNSTGVPSRIVIYQIGENGEVVSVSTYTLISSNLINSEEKIILPPNLRPASGITYLGNLFPSSLTNTIGSYIVLFNIIAIPILIVIKRKLMRKY
;
A
#
# COMPACT_ATOMS: atom_id res chain seq x y z
N MET A 1 20.30 -11.35 16.08
CA MET A 1 20.31 -11.61 14.61
C MET A 1 21.05 -10.45 13.96
N GLY A 2 22.01 -10.75 13.06
CA GLY A 2 22.84 -9.72 12.42
C GLY A 2 22.03 -8.82 11.49
N PHE A 3 22.37 -7.54 11.49
CA PHE A 3 21.83 -6.52 10.59
C PHE A 3 22.29 -6.83 9.16
N ILE A 4 21.34 -6.99 8.24
CA ILE A 4 21.60 -6.95 6.80
C ILE A 4 21.12 -5.59 6.29
N PRO A 5 22.02 -4.68 5.90
CA PRO A 5 21.62 -3.41 5.31
C PRO A 5 20.77 -3.62 4.06
N PHE A 6 19.74 -2.79 3.87
CA PHE A 6 18.80 -2.91 2.75
C PHE A 6 19.51 -2.88 1.38
N ILE A 7 20.64 -2.17 1.28
CA ILE A 7 21.51 -2.22 0.10
C ILE A 7 22.02 -3.64 -0.22
N PHE A 8 22.34 -4.46 0.78
CA PHE A 8 22.72 -5.87 0.55
C PHE A 8 21.53 -6.71 0.12
N ILE A 9 20.33 -6.39 0.60
CA ILE A 9 19.10 -7.07 0.18
C ILE A 9 18.88 -6.87 -1.33
N LEU A 10 18.98 -5.64 -1.84
CA LEU A 10 18.79 -5.39 -3.27
C LEU A 10 19.92 -5.95 -4.15
N LEU A 11 21.14 -6.11 -3.61
CA LEU A 11 22.23 -6.80 -4.30
C LEU A 11 21.95 -8.31 -4.44
N ILE A 12 21.30 -8.92 -3.45
CA ILE A 12 20.96 -10.34 -3.46
C ILE A 12 19.71 -10.61 -4.31
N PHE A 13 18.75 -9.68 -4.27
CA PHE A 13 17.48 -9.75 -4.98
C PHE A 13 17.37 -8.64 -6.02
N PRO A 14 18.00 -8.80 -7.19
CA PRO A 14 17.66 -7.96 -8.33
C PRO A 14 16.16 -8.16 -8.62
N HIS A 15 15.42 -7.06 -8.81
CA HIS A 15 13.96 -7.08 -8.85
C HIS A 15 13.29 -7.55 -7.55
N ALA A 16 13.81 -7.09 -6.40
CA ALA A 16 13.13 -7.25 -5.12
C ALA A 16 11.67 -6.77 -5.21
N PHE A 17 10.74 -7.60 -4.72
CA PHE A 17 9.32 -7.25 -4.75
C PHE A 17 8.57 -7.69 -3.49
N VAL A 18 7.45 -7.01 -3.25
CA VAL A 18 6.42 -7.41 -2.29
C VAL A 18 5.07 -7.36 -2.97
N GLU A 19 4.25 -8.37 -2.74
CA GLU A 19 2.91 -8.47 -3.29
C GLU A 19 1.88 -8.71 -2.17
N TYR A 20 0.87 -7.85 -2.11
CA TYR A 20 -0.19 -7.89 -1.13
C TYR A 20 -1.55 -8.10 -1.78
N HIS A 21 -2.33 -9.03 -1.24
CA HIS A 21 -3.77 -9.02 -1.42
C HIS A 21 -4.41 -8.02 -0.46
N VAL A 22 -5.15 -7.07 -1.02
CA VAL A 22 -5.76 -5.95 -0.30
C VAL A 22 -7.27 -6.08 -0.34
N GLN A 23 -7.87 -6.31 0.81
CA GLN A 23 -9.30 -6.32 0.97
C GLN A 23 -9.74 -5.09 1.74
N THR A 24 -10.56 -4.25 1.11
CA THR A 24 -11.13 -3.04 1.73
C THR A 24 -12.61 -3.23 2.01
N TYR A 25 -12.99 -3.20 3.28
CA TYR A 25 -14.38 -3.17 3.71
C TYR A 25 -14.88 -1.74 3.83
N ILE A 26 -16.03 -1.46 3.22
CA ILE A 26 -16.69 -0.16 3.25
C ILE A 26 -17.93 -0.26 4.13
N VAL A 27 -17.95 0.47 5.25
CA VAL A 27 -18.96 0.32 6.30
C VAL A 27 -20.36 0.73 5.82
N SER A 28 -20.46 1.87 5.13
CA SER A 28 -21.74 2.43 4.70
C SER A 28 -22.49 1.56 3.68
N THR A 29 -21.75 0.89 2.80
CA THR A 29 -22.31 0.05 1.73
C THR A 29 -22.29 -1.44 2.07
N LYS A 30 -21.60 -1.83 3.16
CA LYS A 30 -21.32 -3.21 3.55
C LYS A 30 -20.72 -4.03 2.40
N SER A 31 -19.81 -3.42 1.64
CA SER A 31 -19.20 -4.02 0.46
C SER A 31 -17.69 -4.16 0.63
N PHE A 32 -17.11 -5.03 -0.19
CA PHE A 32 -15.67 -5.22 -0.28
C PHE A 32 -15.13 -4.75 -1.63
N VAL A 33 -13.89 -4.30 -1.62
CA VAL A 33 -13.06 -4.10 -2.81
C VAL A 33 -11.78 -4.90 -2.60
N ASP A 34 -11.44 -5.72 -3.59
CA ASP A 34 -10.35 -6.66 -3.59
C ASP A 34 -9.34 -6.25 -4.66
N ASN A 35 -8.08 -6.08 -4.26
CA ASN A 35 -7.00 -5.70 -5.15
C ASN A 35 -5.74 -6.51 -4.86
N LEU A 36 -4.84 -6.58 -5.83
CA LEU A 36 -3.43 -6.86 -5.59
C LEU A 36 -2.66 -5.55 -5.67
N VAL A 37 -1.73 -5.34 -4.74
CA VAL A 37 -0.76 -4.25 -4.79
C VAL A 37 0.63 -4.87 -4.84
N ILE A 38 1.37 -4.53 -5.89
CA ILE A 38 2.72 -5.04 -6.16
C ILE A 38 3.68 -3.86 -6.15
N GLU A 39 4.73 -3.94 -5.34
CA GLU A 39 5.88 -3.04 -5.42
C GLU A 39 7.10 -3.83 -5.88
N GLU A 40 7.71 -3.44 -6.99
CA GLU A 40 8.85 -4.14 -7.60
C GLU A 40 9.98 -3.16 -7.91
N VAL A 41 11.18 -3.41 -7.38
CA VAL A 41 12.38 -2.64 -7.68
C VAL A 41 12.78 -2.86 -9.14
N THR A 42 12.90 -1.78 -9.89
CA THR A 42 13.27 -1.82 -11.32
C THR A 42 14.74 -1.53 -11.52
N ASP A 43 15.28 -0.56 -10.78
CA ASP A 43 16.66 -0.11 -10.92
C ASP A 43 17.25 0.38 -9.61
N VAL A 44 18.59 0.33 -9.51
CA VAL A 44 19.35 0.86 -8.37
C VAL A 44 20.50 1.72 -8.89
N TYR A 45 20.54 2.98 -8.46
CA TYR A 45 21.52 3.95 -8.94
C TYR A 45 22.71 4.06 -8.00
N SER A 46 23.86 4.44 -8.55
CA SER A 46 25.12 4.60 -7.82
C SER A 46 25.09 5.71 -6.75
N ASN A 47 24.14 6.63 -6.83
CA ASN A 47 23.96 7.71 -5.84
C ASN A 47 23.18 7.28 -4.58
N GLY A 48 22.82 6.00 -4.45
CA GLY A 48 22.08 5.49 -3.30
C GLY A 48 20.56 5.64 -3.39
N THR A 49 20.04 6.01 -4.56
CA THR A 49 18.60 5.98 -4.87
C THR A 49 18.24 4.67 -5.55
N PHE A 50 17.06 4.13 -5.29
CA PHE A 50 16.50 3.04 -6.07
C PHE A 50 15.15 3.43 -6.65
N GLU A 51 14.84 2.85 -7.80
CA GLU A 51 13.58 2.98 -8.51
C GLU A 51 12.74 1.73 -8.26
N PHE A 52 11.45 1.90 -8.03
CA PHE A 52 10.50 0.80 -8.01
C PHE A 52 9.17 1.20 -8.63
N ASN A 53 8.50 0.22 -9.21
CA ASN A 53 7.18 0.36 -9.78
C ASN A 53 6.12 -0.13 -8.80
N ILE A 54 5.03 0.62 -8.69
CA ILE A 54 3.81 0.17 -8.05
C ILE A 54 2.77 -0.15 -9.09
N THR A 55 2.21 -1.35 -9.02
CA THR A 55 1.12 -1.81 -9.86
C THR A 55 -0.05 -2.26 -9.00
N THR A 56 -1.27 -1.84 -9.37
CA THR A 56 -2.51 -2.30 -8.74
C THR A 56 -3.31 -3.13 -9.71
N VAL A 57 -3.71 -4.33 -9.29
CA VAL A 57 -4.65 -5.20 -9.99
C VAL A 57 -5.98 -5.12 -9.28
N PHE A 58 -7.01 -4.62 -9.94
CA PHE A 58 -8.36 -4.53 -9.41
C PHE A 58 -9.10 -5.85 -9.69
N LEU A 59 -9.12 -6.75 -8.71
CA LEU A 59 -9.60 -8.12 -8.88
C LEU A 59 -11.09 -8.19 -9.22
N ASN A 60 -11.91 -7.33 -8.61
CA ASN A 60 -13.35 -7.31 -8.89
C ASN A 60 -13.68 -6.88 -10.34
N PHE A 61 -12.75 -6.25 -11.05
CA PHE A 61 -12.95 -5.72 -12.41
C PHE A 61 -12.06 -6.38 -13.46
N SER A 62 -11.20 -7.31 -13.06
CA SER A 62 -10.15 -7.92 -13.90
C SER A 62 -9.30 -6.85 -14.61
N GLU A 63 -8.96 -5.77 -13.91
CA GLU A 63 -8.26 -4.61 -14.46
C GLU A 63 -6.88 -4.44 -13.84
N ILE A 64 -5.93 -3.90 -14.60
CA ILE A 64 -4.58 -3.59 -14.13
C ILE A 64 -4.23 -2.13 -14.43
N SER A 65 -3.66 -1.43 -13.45
CA SER A 65 -3.16 -0.07 -13.64
C SER A 65 -1.88 -0.07 -14.48
N SER A 66 -1.61 1.04 -15.17
CA SER A 66 -0.23 1.29 -15.62
C SER A 66 0.68 1.40 -14.39
N PRO A 67 1.92 0.87 -14.44
CA PRO A 67 2.87 1.01 -13.36
C PRO A 67 3.15 2.48 -13.04
N SER A 68 3.21 2.81 -11.76
CA SER A 68 3.66 4.13 -11.29
C SER A 68 5.07 4.01 -10.73
N THR A 69 6.01 4.72 -11.36
CA THR A 69 7.42 4.68 -10.99
C THR A 69 7.71 5.65 -9.85
N ILE A 70 8.39 5.17 -8.81
CA ILE A 70 8.75 5.92 -7.61
C ILE A 70 10.24 5.73 -7.30
N PHE A 71 10.83 6.77 -6.71
CA PHE A 71 12.22 6.77 -6.27
C PHE A 71 12.29 6.87 -4.76
N ASP A 72 13.17 6.10 -4.14
CA ASP A 72 13.39 6.09 -2.69
C ASP A 72 14.87 5.85 -2.37
N ASN A 73 15.25 6.03 -1.10
CA ASN A 73 16.64 6.00 -0.67
C ASN A 73 17.03 4.64 -0.09
N LEU A 74 18.15 4.08 -0.55
CA LEU A 74 18.65 2.77 -0.10
C LEU A 74 18.98 2.69 1.39
N THR A 75 19.39 3.82 1.99
CA THR A 75 19.80 3.88 3.40
C THR A 75 18.61 4.07 4.34
N CYS A 76 17.53 4.65 3.84
CA CYS A 76 16.31 4.92 4.60
C CYS A 76 15.10 4.85 3.65
N PRO A 77 14.66 3.65 3.26
CA PRO A 77 13.47 3.49 2.43
C PRO A 77 12.22 3.95 3.19
N MET A 78 11.67 5.09 2.80
CA MET A 78 10.51 5.70 3.46
C MET A 78 9.18 5.32 2.82
N LEU A 79 9.23 4.81 1.58
CA LEU A 79 8.10 4.64 0.70
C LEU A 79 7.82 3.16 0.43
N PHE A 80 8.82 2.40 0.01
CA PHE A 80 8.71 0.95 -0.24
C PHE A 80 8.31 0.20 1.04
N TYR A 81 7.39 -0.77 1.01
CA TYR A 81 6.78 -1.36 2.24
C TYR A 81 7.75 -2.07 3.19
N TYR A 82 8.98 -2.32 2.77
CA TYR A 82 10.04 -2.83 3.63
C TYR A 82 10.36 -1.89 4.81
N ILE A 83 10.45 -2.45 6.02
CA ILE A 83 10.91 -1.73 7.21
C ILE A 83 12.32 -2.18 7.58
N PRO A 84 13.33 -1.31 7.42
CA PRO A 84 14.66 -1.59 7.93
C PRO A 84 14.64 -1.54 9.46
N HIS A 85 15.31 -2.49 10.11
CA HIS A 85 15.40 -2.59 11.58
C HIS A 85 14.06 -2.80 12.31
N PRO A 86 13.34 -3.92 12.05
CA PRO A 86 12.21 -4.30 12.89
C PRO A 86 12.63 -4.37 14.37
N GLY A 87 11.77 -3.88 15.26
CA GLY A 87 12.02 -3.73 16.70
C GLY A 87 12.56 -2.37 17.13
N LYS A 88 12.93 -1.47 16.20
CA LYS A 88 13.22 -0.08 16.56
C LYS A 88 11.95 0.61 17.08
N GLU A 89 12.06 1.40 18.14
CA GLU A 89 10.92 2.10 18.77
C GLU A 89 10.19 3.04 17.81
N VAL A 90 10.94 3.77 16.97
CA VAL A 90 10.39 4.66 15.94
C VAL A 90 11.09 4.42 14.62
N VAL A 91 10.31 4.19 13.57
CA VAL A 91 10.77 4.05 12.19
C VAL A 91 10.38 5.28 11.40
N ASP A 92 11.39 5.95 10.85
CA ASP A 92 11.22 7.11 10.01
C ASP A 92 10.66 6.67 8.65
N ARG A 93 9.48 7.18 8.36
CA ARG A 93 8.67 6.90 7.18
C ARG A 93 7.96 8.19 6.80
N GLN A 94 7.31 8.23 5.63
CA GLN A 94 6.47 9.37 5.28
C GLN A 94 5.39 9.64 6.35
N ILE A 95 4.89 8.56 6.97
CA ILE A 95 4.07 8.59 8.18
C ILE A 95 4.88 7.88 9.26
N PRO A 96 5.44 8.58 10.25
CA PRO A 96 6.25 7.97 11.30
C PRO A 96 5.52 6.81 11.96
N LEU A 97 6.24 5.70 12.12
CA LEU A 97 5.71 4.48 12.69
C LEU A 97 6.31 4.27 14.08
N THR A 98 5.45 4.13 15.09
CA THR A 98 5.85 3.88 16.48
C THR A 98 5.56 2.43 16.83
N LEU A 99 6.54 1.73 17.43
CA LEU A 99 6.37 0.38 17.93
C LEU A 99 5.40 0.39 19.11
N VAL A 100 4.27 -0.30 18.98
CA VAL A 100 3.22 -0.34 20.01
C VAL A 100 3.09 -1.70 20.68
N ASN A 101 3.58 -2.76 20.04
CA ASN A 101 3.50 -4.11 20.59
C ASN A 101 4.53 -5.04 19.93
N GLU A 102 4.93 -6.08 20.66
CA GLU A 102 5.68 -7.23 20.16
C GLU A 102 4.86 -8.48 20.48
N THR A 103 4.41 -9.22 19.46
CA THR A 103 3.54 -10.38 19.67
C THR A 103 3.96 -11.54 18.78
N GLY A 104 4.35 -12.64 19.42
CA GLY A 104 4.89 -13.81 18.73
C GLY A 104 6.15 -13.43 17.96
N ASN A 105 6.12 -13.61 16.64
CA ASN A 105 7.24 -13.32 15.73
C ASN A 105 7.08 -11.98 14.99
N TYR A 106 6.22 -11.08 15.48
CA TYR A 106 5.91 -9.81 14.83
C TYR A 106 6.13 -8.59 15.74
N TYR A 107 6.69 -7.55 15.15
CA TYR A 107 6.71 -6.20 15.67
C TYR A 107 5.51 -5.44 15.09
N VAL A 108 4.70 -4.85 15.96
CA VAL A 108 3.49 -4.13 15.57
C VAL A 108 3.75 -2.63 15.69
N TYR A 109 3.68 -1.95 14.56
CA TYR A 109 3.87 -0.52 14.46
C TYR A 109 2.57 0.20 14.19
N GLU A 110 2.34 1.32 14.88
CA GLU A 110 1.24 2.25 14.63
C GLU A 110 1.73 3.51 13.91
N GLY A 111 1.02 3.92 12.87
CA GLY A 111 1.18 5.22 12.22
C GLY A 111 -0.15 5.97 12.21
N VAL A 112 -0.11 7.28 12.31
CA VAL A 112 -1.30 8.14 12.21
C VAL A 112 -1.03 9.27 11.22
N SER A 113 -1.96 9.49 10.31
CA SER A 113 -1.93 10.63 9.39
C SER A 113 -3.33 11.21 9.22
N TYR A 114 -3.40 12.43 8.68
CA TYR A 114 -4.65 13.13 8.42
C TYR A 114 -4.61 13.70 7.01
N ILE A 115 -5.69 13.52 6.26
CA ILE A 115 -5.91 14.19 4.98
C ILE A 115 -7.20 15.00 5.11
N GLY A 116 -7.07 16.31 5.27
CA GLY A 116 -8.20 17.16 5.65
C GLY A 116 -8.76 16.73 7.00
N TYR A 117 -10.06 16.42 7.04
CA TYR A 117 -10.75 15.94 8.25
C TYR A 117 -10.85 14.41 8.34
N VAL A 118 -10.23 13.68 7.40
CA VAL A 118 -10.19 12.22 7.42
C VAL A 118 -8.91 11.76 8.12
N GLY A 119 -9.08 11.03 9.22
CA GLY A 119 -7.99 10.38 9.93
C GLY A 119 -7.66 9.03 9.33
N LEU A 120 -6.38 8.69 9.28
CA LEU A 120 -5.89 7.39 8.85
C LEU A 120 -5.01 6.82 9.93
N ARG A 121 -5.31 5.59 10.32
CA ARG A 121 -4.55 4.86 11.33
C ARG A 121 -4.06 3.56 10.75
N TYR A 122 -2.76 3.36 10.80
CA TYR A 122 -2.06 2.25 10.18
C TYR A 122 -1.52 1.33 11.26
N TYR A 123 -1.63 0.02 11.05
CA TYR A 123 -1.00 -1.00 11.86
C TYR A 123 -0.19 -1.93 10.96
N TYR A 124 1.13 -1.90 11.08
CA TYR A 124 2.05 -2.76 10.34
C TYR A 124 2.48 -3.92 11.24
N TYR A 125 2.29 -5.15 10.77
CA TYR A 125 2.73 -6.38 11.45
C TYR A 125 3.97 -6.89 10.73
N VAL A 126 5.14 -6.66 11.30
CA VAL A 126 6.43 -6.79 10.61
C VAL A 126 7.19 -7.96 11.21
N ASN A 127 7.63 -8.89 10.36
CA ASN A 127 8.43 -10.03 10.81
C ASN A 127 9.92 -9.64 10.94
N SER A 128 10.77 -10.60 11.30
CA SER A 128 12.21 -10.39 11.40
C SER A 128 12.92 -10.08 10.07
N THR A 129 12.30 -10.35 8.92
CA THR A 129 12.89 -10.02 7.60
C THR A 129 12.71 -8.55 7.25
N GLY A 130 11.81 -7.83 7.93
CA GLY A 130 11.47 -6.44 7.61
C GLY A 130 10.31 -6.29 6.65
N VAL A 131 9.79 -7.39 6.11
CA VAL A 131 8.60 -7.36 5.25
C VAL A 131 7.34 -7.45 6.13
N PRO A 132 6.39 -6.51 6.02
CA PRO A 132 5.12 -6.62 6.72
C PRO A 132 4.35 -7.86 6.26
N SER A 133 3.97 -8.76 7.16
CA SER A 133 3.06 -9.87 6.82
C SER A 133 1.63 -9.38 6.65
N ARG A 134 1.28 -8.30 7.35
CA ARG A 134 -0.04 -7.66 7.30
C ARG A 134 0.06 -6.17 7.54
N ILE A 135 -0.76 -5.39 6.85
CA ILE A 135 -0.98 -3.96 7.13
C ILE A 135 -2.48 -3.73 7.26
N VAL A 136 -2.91 -3.07 8.34
CA VAL A 136 -4.33 -2.70 8.53
C VAL A 136 -4.42 -1.20 8.55
N ILE A 137 -5.32 -0.64 7.74
CA ILE A 137 -5.56 0.79 7.65
C ILE A 137 -7.02 1.06 8.00
N TYR A 138 -7.24 1.81 9.07
CA TYR A 138 -8.54 2.34 9.43
C TYR A 138 -8.68 3.75 8.87
N GLN A 139 -9.74 3.97 8.11
CA GLN A 139 -10.16 5.32 7.73
C GLN A 139 -11.23 5.79 8.71
N ILE A 140 -10.97 6.93 9.33
CA ILE A 140 -11.80 7.55 10.36
C ILE A 140 -12.39 8.82 9.77
N GLY A 141 -13.73 8.89 9.73
CA GLY A 141 -14.47 10.06 9.27
C GLY A 141 -14.41 11.22 10.25
N GLU A 142 -14.95 12.37 9.84
CA GLU A 142 -14.92 13.62 10.63
C GLU A 142 -15.62 13.48 11.99
N ASN A 143 -16.61 12.58 12.08
CA ASN A 143 -17.36 12.26 13.30
C ASN A 143 -16.62 11.26 14.22
N GLY A 144 -15.42 10.83 13.87
CA GLY A 144 -14.64 9.84 14.62
C GLY A 144 -15.03 8.39 14.36
N GLU A 145 -16.02 8.13 13.49
CA GLU A 145 -16.43 6.76 13.15
C GLU A 145 -15.53 6.16 12.05
N VAL A 146 -15.33 4.84 12.12
CA VAL A 146 -14.63 4.12 11.05
C VAL A 146 -15.54 4.03 9.82
N VAL A 147 -15.05 4.55 8.69
CA VAL A 147 -15.79 4.54 7.41
C VAL A 147 -15.33 3.42 6.47
N SER A 148 -14.07 3.00 6.60
CA SER A 148 -13.51 1.86 5.87
C SER A 148 -12.35 1.21 6.64
N VAL A 149 -12.11 -0.06 6.33
CA VAL A 149 -10.96 -0.82 6.84
C VAL A 149 -10.31 -1.54 5.66
N SER A 150 -9.05 -1.23 5.38
CA SER A 150 -8.25 -1.94 4.38
C SER A 150 -7.27 -2.88 5.06
N THR A 151 -7.27 -4.14 4.65
CA THR A 151 -6.33 -5.16 5.14
C THR A 151 -5.47 -5.65 3.99
N TYR A 152 -4.17 -5.42 4.10
CA TYR A 152 -3.14 -5.91 3.20
C TYR A 152 -2.61 -7.21 3.82
N THR A 153 -2.66 -8.29 3.07
CA THR A 153 -2.09 -9.59 3.46
C THR A 153 -0.99 -9.93 2.47
N LEU A 154 0.23 -10.14 2.96
CA LEU A 154 1.35 -10.52 2.10
C LEU A 154 1.05 -11.89 1.48
N ILE A 155 1.12 -11.98 0.15
CA ILE A 155 0.88 -13.24 -0.57
C ILE A 155 2.15 -13.77 -1.24
N SER A 156 3.06 -12.90 -1.69
CA SER A 156 4.32 -13.31 -2.31
C SER A 156 5.40 -12.24 -2.13
N SER A 157 6.65 -12.66 -1.96
CA SER A 157 7.81 -11.76 -1.94
C SER A 157 9.12 -12.54 -2.05
N ASN A 158 9.96 -12.15 -3.00
CA ASN A 158 11.32 -12.71 -3.12
C ASN A 158 12.27 -12.25 -2.00
N LEU A 159 11.90 -11.23 -1.23
CA LEU A 159 12.63 -10.80 -0.03
C LEU A 159 12.51 -11.78 1.14
N ILE A 160 11.50 -12.66 1.10
CA ILE A 160 11.30 -13.72 2.10
C ILE A 160 11.74 -15.07 1.53
N ASN A 161 11.33 -15.37 0.29
CA ASN A 161 11.65 -16.62 -0.38
C ASN A 161 12.09 -16.33 -1.83
N SER A 162 13.36 -16.55 -2.13
CA SER A 162 13.99 -16.22 -3.43
C SER A 162 13.32 -16.83 -4.66
N GLU A 163 12.57 -17.92 -4.49
CA GLU A 163 11.90 -18.63 -5.59
C GLU A 163 10.53 -18.06 -5.96
N GLU A 164 9.98 -17.18 -5.10
CA GLU A 164 8.69 -16.53 -5.30
C GLU A 164 8.68 -15.62 -6.53
N LYS A 165 7.51 -15.53 -7.17
CA LYS A 165 7.27 -14.69 -8.35
C LYS A 165 5.94 -13.98 -8.20
N ILE A 166 5.84 -12.79 -8.78
CA ILE A 166 4.61 -12.00 -8.84
C ILE A 166 3.47 -12.83 -9.45
N ILE A 167 2.32 -12.84 -8.80
CA ILE A 167 1.16 -13.65 -9.17
C ILE A 167 0.10 -12.78 -9.85
N LEU A 168 0.13 -12.73 -11.18
CA LEU A 168 -0.89 -12.03 -11.96
C LEU A 168 -2.03 -12.96 -12.41
N PRO A 169 -3.30 -12.63 -12.12
CA PRO A 169 -4.44 -13.31 -12.73
C PRO A 169 -4.39 -13.23 -14.27
N PRO A 170 -4.90 -14.24 -14.99
CA PRO A 170 -4.98 -14.19 -16.45
C PRO A 170 -6.08 -13.22 -16.93
N ASN A 171 -5.98 -12.79 -18.19
CA ASN A 171 -6.99 -11.98 -18.89
C ASN A 171 -7.26 -10.59 -18.29
N LEU A 172 -6.26 -9.98 -17.65
CA LEU A 172 -6.35 -8.61 -17.18
C LEU A 172 -6.43 -7.63 -18.35
N ARG A 173 -7.35 -6.68 -18.27
CA ARG A 173 -7.45 -5.56 -19.21
C ARG A 173 -6.82 -4.30 -18.60
N PRO A 174 -6.23 -3.40 -19.39
CA PRO A 174 -5.81 -2.10 -18.87
C PRO A 174 -6.99 -1.38 -18.23
N ALA A 175 -6.77 -0.78 -17.06
CA ALA A 175 -7.80 -0.05 -16.34
C ALA A 175 -8.32 1.13 -17.18
N SER A 176 -9.52 0.97 -17.77
CA SER A 176 -10.14 1.96 -18.64
C SER A 176 -10.86 3.01 -17.79
N GLY A 177 -10.11 3.95 -17.21
CA GLY A 177 -10.73 5.03 -16.42
C GLY A 177 -9.80 5.93 -15.59
N ILE A 178 -8.51 5.59 -15.45
CA ILE A 178 -7.61 6.36 -14.56
C ILE A 178 -7.23 7.74 -15.14
N THR A 179 -7.45 7.98 -16.44
CA THR A 179 -7.26 9.30 -17.08
C THR A 179 -8.20 10.39 -16.54
N TYR A 180 -9.35 10.03 -15.95
CA TYR A 180 -10.29 11.01 -15.39
C TYR A 180 -9.95 11.45 -13.96
N LEU A 181 -9.24 10.63 -13.20
CA LEU A 181 -8.79 11.01 -11.84
C LEU A 181 -7.54 11.90 -11.90
N GLY A 182 -6.61 11.63 -12.82
CA GLY A 182 -5.39 12.44 -13.00
C GLY A 182 -5.65 13.91 -13.40
N ASN A 183 -6.79 14.22 -14.01
CA ASN A 183 -7.17 15.59 -14.40
C ASN A 183 -7.97 16.35 -13.34
N LEU A 184 -8.37 15.70 -12.24
CA LEU A 184 -9.13 16.31 -11.14
C LEU A 184 -8.25 16.73 -9.96
N PHE A 185 -6.96 16.36 -9.95
CA PHE A 185 -6.06 16.62 -8.83
C PHE A 185 -4.77 17.31 -9.29
N PRO A 186 -4.31 18.33 -8.56
CA PRO A 186 -3.03 18.96 -8.84
C PRO A 186 -1.90 17.94 -8.66
N SER A 187 -0.88 18.04 -9.52
CA SER A 187 0.31 17.18 -9.60
C SER A 187 1.13 17.04 -8.31
N SER A 188 0.78 17.77 -7.25
CA SER A 188 1.35 17.64 -5.91
C SER A 188 0.79 16.47 -5.10
N LEU A 189 -0.45 16.02 -5.37
CA LEU A 189 -1.05 14.86 -4.69
C LEU A 189 -0.66 13.51 -5.31
N THR A 190 -0.23 13.50 -6.57
CA THR A 190 0.20 12.29 -7.29
C THR A 190 1.58 11.77 -6.85
N ASN A 191 2.32 12.51 -6.03
CA ASN A 191 3.70 12.17 -5.66
C ASN A 191 3.84 11.45 -4.30
N THR A 192 2.75 10.99 -3.70
CA THR A 192 2.80 10.32 -2.39
C THR A 192 1.97 9.04 -2.41
N ILE A 193 2.60 7.90 -2.12
CA ILE A 193 2.01 6.55 -2.22
C ILE A 193 0.79 6.38 -1.33
N GLY A 194 0.81 7.03 -0.15
CA GLY A 194 -0.37 7.12 0.69
C GLY A 194 -1.55 7.70 -0.06
N SER A 195 -1.33 8.68 -0.93
CA SER A 195 -2.38 9.41 -1.65
C SER A 195 -3.11 8.56 -2.67
N TYR A 196 -2.53 7.62 -3.43
CA TYR A 196 -3.32 6.86 -4.42
C TYR A 196 -4.30 5.86 -3.79
N ILE A 197 -3.83 5.09 -2.81
CA ILE A 197 -4.66 4.15 -2.03
C ILE A 197 -5.68 4.91 -1.19
N VAL A 198 -5.27 6.02 -0.59
CA VAL A 198 -6.14 6.86 0.22
C VAL A 198 -7.11 7.67 -0.65
N LEU A 199 -6.74 8.13 -1.85
CA LEU A 199 -7.63 8.85 -2.79
C LEU A 199 -8.66 7.90 -3.39
N PHE A 200 -8.28 6.66 -3.72
CA PHE A 200 -9.26 5.64 -4.12
C PHE A 200 -10.29 5.42 -3.00
N ASN A 201 -9.83 5.31 -1.76
CA ASN A 201 -10.71 5.17 -0.59
C ASN A 201 -11.51 6.44 -0.25
N ILE A 202 -10.94 7.63 -0.39
CA ILE A 202 -11.60 8.91 -0.05
C ILE A 202 -12.56 9.36 -1.14
N ILE A 203 -12.33 9.04 -2.42
CA ILE A 203 -13.12 9.56 -3.56
C ILE A 203 -13.95 8.49 -4.27
N ALA A 204 -13.39 7.32 -4.56
CA ALA A 204 -14.14 6.28 -5.27
C ALA A 204 -15.31 5.77 -4.42
N ILE A 205 -15.13 5.67 -3.10
CA ILE A 205 -16.17 5.24 -2.16
C ILE A 205 -17.38 6.22 -2.15
N PRO A 206 -17.23 7.55 -1.93
CA PRO A 206 -18.35 8.48 -2.05
C PRO A 206 -19.02 8.49 -3.42
N ILE A 207 -18.25 8.38 -4.51
CA ILE A 207 -18.81 8.37 -5.88
C ILE A 207 -19.67 7.12 -6.10
N LEU A 208 -19.20 5.94 -5.67
CA LEU A 208 -19.97 4.70 -5.71
C LEU A 208 -21.26 4.80 -4.87
N ILE A 209 -21.21 5.46 -3.71
CA ILE A 209 -22.38 5.75 -2.87
C ILE A 209 -23.40 6.63 -3.63
N VAL A 210 -22.96 7.71 -4.27
CA VAL A 210 -23.86 8.64 -5.01
C VAL A 210 -24.49 7.95 -6.22
N ILE A 211 -23.72 7.16 -6.97
CA ILE A 211 -24.21 6.42 -8.14
C ILE A 211 -25.25 5.37 -7.71
N LYS A 212 -24.97 4.57 -6.68
CA LYS A 212 -25.91 3.58 -6.13
C LYS A 212 -27.20 4.24 -5.63
N ARG A 213 -27.10 5.38 -4.95
CA ARG A 213 -28.25 6.13 -4.41
C ARG A 213 -29.13 6.74 -5.52
N LYS A 214 -28.54 7.16 -6.63
CA LYS A 214 -29.29 7.61 -7.82
C LYS A 214 -29.98 6.45 -8.55
N LEU A 215 -29.34 5.28 -8.65
CA LEU A 215 -29.92 4.09 -9.28
C LEU A 215 -31.09 3.53 -8.46
N MET A 216 -30.98 3.49 -7.13
CA MET A 216 -32.05 3.03 -6.24
C MET A 216 -33.25 3.99 -6.11
N ARG A 217 -33.10 5.26 -6.49
CA ARG A 217 -34.21 6.23 -6.55
C ARG A 217 -35.02 6.15 -7.85
N LYS A 218 -34.55 5.35 -8.81
CA LYS A 218 -35.16 5.21 -10.14
C LYS A 218 -36.00 3.92 -10.27
N TYR A 219 -36.12 3.17 -9.19
CA TYR A 219 -37.02 2.03 -8.96
C TYR A 219 -37.85 2.33 -7.70
#